data_AF-A0A8J8T1V8-F1
#
_entry.id   AF-A0A8J8T1V8-F1
#
_cell.length_a   1.000
_cell.length_b   1.000
_cell.length_c   1.000
_cell.angle_alpha   90.00
_cell.angle_beta   90.00
_cell.angle_gamma   90.00
#
_symmetry.space_group_name_H-M   'P 1'
#
loop_
_entity.id
_entity.type
_entity.pdbx_description
1 polymer ?
#
loop_
_entity_poly.entity_id
_entity_poly.type
_entity_poly.pdbx_seq_one_letter_code
_entity_poly.pdbx_strand_id
1 'polypeptide(L)'
;MSIMFLLNTLVAGTIAILSLFKQKESIKWVWEYAGEKGECLHMLGCHWAAIAFLSLGGLLINRHTFSLVFVHQLLYKGLYLITSVLPKVYRKEYNRIPKGMACFFVVWCAVLPFLIPWSQLFQSS
;
A
#
# COMPACT_ATOMS: atom_id res chain seq x y z
N MET A 1 13.74 9.59 -4.60
CA MET A 1 12.44 10.20 -4.19
C MET A 1 11.43 10.25 -5.34
N SER A 2 11.69 10.92 -6.47
CA SER A 2 10.71 11.03 -7.57
C SER A 2 10.24 9.69 -8.13
N ILE A 3 11.17 8.76 -8.37
CA ILE A 3 10.85 7.40 -8.81
C ILE A 3 9.91 6.69 -7.83
N MET A 4 10.10 6.89 -6.52
CA MET A 4 9.27 6.23 -5.51
C MET A 4 7.85 6.76 -5.52
N PHE A 5 7.69 8.09 -5.61
CA PHE A 5 6.37 8.68 -5.75
C PHE A 5 5.70 8.23 -7.05
N LEU A 6 6.42 8.13 -8.16
CA LEU A 6 5.90 7.65 -9.44
C LEU A 6 5.44 6.20 -9.35
N LEU A 7 6.30 5.30 -8.88
CA LEU A 7 5.96 3.89 -8.68
C LEU A 7 4.75 3.74 -7.77
N ASN A 8 4.70 4.54 -6.70
CA ASN A 8 3.62 4.47 -5.75
C ASN A 8 2.31 5.00 -6.31
N THR A 9 2.33 6.08 -7.09
CA THR A 9 1.15 6.58 -7.83
C THR A 9 0.64 5.53 -8.81
N LEU A 10 1.53 4.87 -9.56
CA LEU A 10 1.13 3.84 -10.52
C LEU A 10 0.52 2.63 -9.82
N VAL A 11 1.23 2.05 -8.86
CA VAL A 11 0.76 0.84 -8.15
C VAL A 11 -0.52 1.14 -7.37
N ALA A 12 -0.54 2.24 -6.58
CA ALA A 12 -1.72 2.59 -5.79
C ALA A 12 -2.89 2.99 -6.67
N GLY A 13 -2.64 3.72 -7.76
CA GLY A 13 -3.67 4.09 -8.74
C GLY A 13 -4.29 2.86 -9.40
N THR A 14 -3.49 1.89 -9.82
CA THR A 14 -4.00 0.62 -10.38
C THR A 14 -4.85 -0.14 -9.36
N ILE A 15 -4.37 -0.31 -8.13
CA ILE A 15 -5.12 -1.03 -7.08
C ILE A 15 -6.43 -0.28 -6.74
N ALA A 16 -6.39 1.05 -6.68
CA ALA A 16 -7.55 1.90 -6.45
C ALA A 16 -8.61 1.70 -7.54
N ILE A 17 -8.23 1.86 -8.82
CA ILE A 17 -9.14 1.71 -9.95
C ILE A 17 -9.76 0.32 -9.97
N LEU A 18 -8.95 -0.73 -9.79
CA LEU A 18 -9.44 -2.09 -9.76
C LEU A 18 -10.41 -2.30 -8.59
N SER A 19 -10.07 -1.83 -7.39
CA SER A 19 -10.90 -2.08 -6.20
C SER A 19 -12.17 -1.22 -6.16
N LEU A 20 -12.17 -0.04 -6.78
CA LEU A 20 -13.34 0.85 -6.86
C LEU A 20 -14.30 0.46 -7.99
N PHE A 21 -13.78 0.13 -9.18
CA PHE A 21 -14.61 0.02 -10.38
C PHE A 21 -14.63 -1.39 -10.99
N LYS A 22 -13.64 -2.23 -10.67
CA LYS A 22 -13.45 -3.56 -11.29
C LYS A 22 -13.15 -4.63 -10.22
N GLN A 23 -14.06 -4.79 -9.27
CA GLN A 23 -13.84 -5.61 -8.07
C GLN A 23 -13.53 -7.09 -8.39
N LYS A 24 -14.11 -7.66 -9.46
CA LYS A 24 -13.82 -9.05 -9.88
C LYS A 24 -12.34 -9.20 -10.22
N GLU A 25 -11.82 -8.23 -10.96
CA GLU A 25 -10.45 -8.14 -11.41
C GLU A 25 -9.51 -7.84 -10.25
N SER A 26 -9.90 -6.96 -9.32
CA SER A 26 -9.13 -6.71 -8.09
C SER A 26 -8.95 -7.98 -7.26
N ILE A 27 -10.03 -8.73 -7.03
CA ILE A 27 -9.96 -9.98 -6.26
C ILE A 27 -9.05 -11.00 -6.94
N LYS A 28 -9.14 -11.12 -8.27
CA LYS A 28 -8.32 -12.06 -9.04
C LYS A 28 -6.84 -11.68 -9.06
N TRP A 29 -6.54 -10.43 -9.41
CA TRP A 29 -5.18 -10.00 -9.76
C TRP A 29 -4.40 -9.38 -8.61
N VAL A 30 -5.06 -8.75 -7.65
CA VAL A 30 -4.42 -8.09 -6.50
C VAL A 30 -4.52 -8.98 -5.26
N TRP A 31 -5.71 -9.54 -5.01
CA TRP A 31 -6.00 -10.26 -3.78
C TRP A 31 -5.99 -11.79 -3.92
N GLU A 32 -5.64 -12.35 -5.08
CA GLU A 32 -5.52 -13.80 -5.32
C GLU A 32 -6.69 -14.63 -4.72
N TYR A 33 -7.92 -14.14 -4.85
CA TYR A 33 -9.13 -14.76 -4.29
C TYR A 33 -9.20 -14.82 -2.75
N ALA A 34 -8.31 -14.14 -2.03
CA ALA A 34 -8.32 -14.02 -0.58
C ALA A 34 -9.29 -12.91 -0.05
N GLY A 35 -10.10 -12.33 -0.93
CA GLY A 35 -11.04 -11.26 -0.60
C GLY A 35 -12.39 -11.43 -1.29
N GLU A 36 -13.40 -10.73 -0.77
CA GLU A 36 -14.76 -10.75 -1.29
C GLU A 36 -15.17 -9.38 -1.86
N LYS A 37 -16.19 -9.40 -2.71
CA LYS A 37 -16.77 -8.16 -3.22
C LYS A 37 -17.58 -7.48 -2.13
N GLY A 38 -17.74 -6.17 -2.27
CA GLY A 38 -18.61 -5.37 -1.42
C GLY A 38 -17.90 -4.14 -0.90
N GLU A 39 -18.41 -3.63 0.22
CA GLU A 39 -18.03 -2.34 0.77
C GLU A 39 -16.59 -2.32 1.28
N CYS A 40 -16.11 -3.42 1.88
CA CYS A 40 -14.72 -3.52 2.33
C CYS A 40 -13.73 -3.28 1.19
N LEU A 41 -14.02 -3.79 -0.02
CA LEU A 41 -13.14 -3.61 -1.17
C LEU A 41 -13.21 -2.18 -1.73
N HIS A 42 -14.38 -1.53 -1.67
CA HIS A 42 -14.49 -0.10 -1.98
C HIS A 42 -13.71 0.76 -0.98
N MET A 43 -13.81 0.46 0.32
CA MET A 43 -13.04 1.18 1.36
C MET A 43 -11.54 1.04 1.13
N LEU A 44 -11.06 -0.16 0.80
CA LEU A 44 -9.68 -0.38 0.38
C LEU A 44 -9.37 0.45 -0.87
N GLY A 45 -10.23 0.43 -1.89
CA GLY A 45 -10.07 1.24 -3.09
C GLY A 45 -9.91 2.73 -2.82
N CYS A 46 -10.74 3.31 -1.94
CA CYS A 46 -10.64 4.70 -1.50
C CYS A 46 -9.32 4.98 -0.78
N HIS A 47 -8.87 4.05 0.07
CA HIS A 47 -7.60 4.15 0.76
C HIS A 47 -6.41 4.20 -0.22
N TRP A 48 -6.40 3.28 -1.18
CA TRP A 48 -5.39 3.24 -2.23
C TRP A 48 -5.46 4.47 -3.14
N ALA A 49 -6.66 5.00 -3.41
CA ALA A 49 -6.83 6.25 -4.15
C ALA A 49 -6.21 7.44 -3.40
N ALA A 50 -6.45 7.55 -2.09
CA ALA A 50 -5.84 8.58 -1.26
C ALA A 50 -4.31 8.51 -1.30
N ILE A 51 -3.73 7.30 -1.19
CA ILE A 51 -2.28 7.10 -1.33
C ILE A 51 -1.80 7.54 -2.72
N ALA A 52 -2.53 7.21 -3.78
CA ALA A 52 -2.18 7.59 -5.15
C ALA A 52 -2.19 9.11 -5.34
N PHE A 53 -3.22 9.81 -4.85
CA PHE A 53 -3.34 11.26 -4.93
C PHE A 53 -2.27 11.97 -4.09
N LEU A 54 -2.01 11.53 -2.87
CA LEU A 54 -0.92 12.07 -2.06
C LEU A 54 0.44 11.84 -2.74
N SER A 55 0.63 10.69 -3.36
CA SER A 55 1.87 10.40 -4.08
C SER A 55 2.03 11.27 -5.33
N LEU A 56 0.92 11.54 -6.04
CA LEU A 56 0.89 12.45 -7.17
C LEU A 56 1.17 13.90 -6.73
N GLY A 57 0.63 14.33 -5.58
CA GLY A 57 0.98 15.61 -4.96
C GLY A 57 2.47 15.73 -4.64
N GLY A 58 3.10 14.65 -4.19
CA GLY A 58 4.55 14.60 -4.00
C GLY A 58 5.35 14.69 -5.30
N LEU A 59 4.83 14.19 -6.43
CA LEU A 59 5.46 14.35 -7.75
C LEU A 59 5.35 15.77 -8.29
N LEU A 60 4.15 16.35 -8.20
CA LEU A 60 3.79 17.58 -8.91
C LEU A 60 4.02 18.85 -8.09
N ILE A 61 3.91 18.78 -6.76
CA ILE A 61 3.89 19.97 -5.89
C ILE A 61 5.13 20.02 -4.99
N ASN A 62 5.19 19.17 -3.97
CA ASN A 62 6.28 19.20 -2.99
C ASN A 62 6.58 17.82 -2.42
N ARG A 63 7.81 17.34 -2.62
CA ARG A 63 8.23 16.00 -2.19
C ARG A 63 8.33 15.88 -0.67
N HIS A 64 8.73 16.95 0.03
CA HIS A 64 8.96 16.90 1.47
C HIS A 64 7.66 16.79 2.24
N THR A 65 6.70 17.67 1.97
CA THR A 65 5.37 17.67 2.63
C THR A 65 4.64 16.35 2.44
N PHE A 66 4.66 15.81 1.22
CA PHE A 66 3.94 14.59 0.89
C PHE A 66 4.72 13.30 1.23
N SER A 67 5.96 13.40 1.72
CA SER A 67 6.73 12.21 2.12
C SER A 67 6.10 11.44 3.30
N LEU A 68 5.20 12.08 4.05
CA LEU A 68 4.40 11.45 5.09
C LEU A 68 3.54 10.28 4.56
N VAL A 69 3.19 10.27 3.26
CA VAL A 69 2.49 9.14 2.63
C VAL A 69 3.30 7.85 2.71
N PHE A 70 4.64 7.93 2.75
CA PHE A 70 5.49 6.76 2.88
C PHE A 70 5.50 6.23 4.32
N VAL A 71 5.44 7.11 5.32
CA VAL A 71 5.27 6.71 6.73
C VAL A 71 3.94 6.00 6.92
N HIS A 72 2.86 6.60 6.42
CA HIS A 72 1.53 5.99 6.44
C HIS A 72 1.52 4.60 5.81
N GLN A 73 2.17 4.44 4.64
CA GLN A 73 2.27 3.14 3.99
C GLN A 73 3.09 2.12 4.78
N LEU A 74 4.19 2.54 5.40
CA LEU A 74 5.01 1.65 6.23
C LEU A 74 4.17 1.08 7.37
N LEU A 75 3.40 1.95 8.05
CA LEU A 75 2.50 1.55 9.12
C LEU A 75 1.36 0.65 8.62
N TYR A 76 0.65 1.06 7.57
CA TYR A 76 -0.46 0.30 7.00
C TYR A 76 -0.03 -1.10 6.54
N LYS A 77 1.04 -1.18 5.72
CA LYS A 77 1.54 -2.46 5.18
C LYS A 77 2.12 -3.33 6.30
N GLY A 78 2.84 -2.73 7.24
CA GLY A 78 3.36 -3.42 8.42
C GLY A 78 2.23 -4.02 9.27
N LEU A 79 1.20 -3.23 9.56
CA LEU A 79 0.02 -3.69 10.29
C LEU A 79 -0.71 -4.82 9.55
N TYR A 80 -0.85 -4.73 8.22
CA TYR A 80 -1.42 -5.82 7.43
C TYR A 80 -0.58 -7.11 7.56
N LEU A 81 0.75 -7.01 7.45
CA LEU A 81 1.62 -8.17 7.59
C LEU A 81 1.49 -8.81 8.98
N ILE A 82 1.44 -8.01 10.04
CA ILE A 82 1.35 -8.49 11.43
C ILE A 82 -0.04 -9.05 11.75
N THR A 83 -1.11 -8.38 11.34
CA THR A 83 -2.48 -8.74 11.75
C THR A 83 -3.16 -9.72 10.81
N SER A 84 -2.79 -9.73 9.52
CA SER A 84 -3.48 -10.52 8.49
C SER A 84 -2.64 -11.66 7.94
N VAL A 85 -1.33 -11.47 7.77
CA VAL A 85 -0.43 -12.48 7.16
C VAL A 85 0.21 -13.37 8.21
N LEU A 86 0.82 -12.80 9.26
CA LEU A 86 1.53 -13.53 10.30
C LEU A 86 0.67 -14.58 11.00
N PRO A 87 -0.61 -14.34 11.37
CA PRO A 87 -1.44 -15.36 12.00
C PRO A 87 -1.74 -16.53 11.05
N LYS A 88 -1.91 -16.25 9.74
CA LYS A 88 -2.14 -17.29 8.72
C LYS A 88 -0.88 -18.13 8.50
N VAL A 89 0.30 -17.50 8.51
CA VAL A 89 1.59 -18.20 8.45
C VAL A 89 1.77 -19.12 9.67
N TYR A 90 1.47 -18.62 10.87
CA TYR A 90 1.55 -19.41 12.11
C TYR A 90 0.61 -20.63 12.08
N ARG A 91 -0.61 -20.46 11.55
CA ARG A 91 -1.59 -21.54 11.36
C ARG A 91 -1.33 -22.42 10.14
N LYS A 92 -0.26 -22.18 9.38
CA LYS A 92 0.08 -22.87 8.11
C LYS A 92 -1.01 -22.75 7.03
N GLU A 93 -1.83 -21.70 7.08
CA GLU A 93 -2.90 -21.40 6.12
C GLU A 93 -2.38 -20.60 4.90
N TYR A 94 -1.28 -21.07 4.29
CA TYR A 94 -0.60 -20.33 3.22
C TYR A 94 -1.45 -20.10 1.97
N ASN A 95 -2.46 -20.95 1.74
CA ASN A 95 -3.36 -20.85 0.58
C ASN A 95 -4.35 -19.70 0.67
N ARG A 96 -4.51 -19.09 1.86
CA ARG A 96 -5.42 -17.95 2.10
C ARG A 96 -4.69 -16.60 2.15
N ILE A 97 -3.40 -16.60 1.80
CA ILE A 97 -2.58 -15.40 1.77
C ILE A 97 -2.43 -14.99 0.30
N PRO A 98 -2.76 -13.74 -0.07
CA PRO A 98 -2.41 -13.22 -1.39
C PRO A 98 -0.90 -13.04 -1.46
N LYS A 99 -0.19 -14.03 -2.00
CA LYS A 99 1.27 -14.16 -1.94
C LYS A 99 1.96 -13.00 -2.66
N GLY A 100 1.46 -12.61 -3.84
CA GLY A 100 1.98 -11.46 -4.58
C GLY A 100 1.91 -10.17 -3.75
N MET A 101 0.75 -9.92 -3.13
CA MET A 101 0.54 -8.71 -2.33
C MET A 101 1.33 -8.72 -1.01
N ALA A 102 1.39 -9.87 -0.34
CA ALA A 102 2.18 -10.05 0.88
C ALA A 102 3.68 -9.86 0.60
N CYS A 103 4.20 -10.45 -0.48
CA CYS A 103 5.59 -10.28 -0.91
C CYS A 103 5.89 -8.81 -1.22
N PHE A 104 5.00 -8.16 -1.99
CA PHE A 104 5.12 -6.73 -2.28
C PHE A 104 5.20 -5.90 -0.99
N PHE A 105 4.35 -6.19 0.00
CA PHE A 105 4.36 -5.48 1.28
C PHE A 105 5.64 -5.71 2.07
N VAL A 106 6.16 -6.93 2.11
CA VAL A 106 7.42 -7.24 2.79
C VAL A 106 8.58 -6.45 2.19
N VAL A 107 8.71 -6.48 0.86
CA VAL A 107 9.76 -5.71 0.14
C VAL A 107 9.60 -4.23 0.43
N TRP A 108 8.38 -3.70 0.37
CA TRP A 108 8.13 -2.28 0.60
C TRP A 108 8.42 -1.86 2.05
N CYS A 109 8.04 -2.67 3.03
CA CYS A 109 8.35 -2.43 4.44
C CYS A 109 9.85 -2.52 4.73
N ALA A 110 10.61 -3.32 3.98
CA ALA A 110 12.07 -3.37 4.09
C ALA A 110 12.74 -2.15 3.44
N VAL A 111 12.20 -1.68 2.31
CA VAL A 111 12.80 -0.59 1.51
C VAL A 111 12.45 0.80 2.04
N LEU A 112 11.20 1.03 2.45
CA LEU A 112 10.71 2.35 2.87
C LEU A 112 11.51 3.00 4.03
N PRO A 113 11.94 2.28 5.07
CA PRO A 113 12.72 2.88 6.16
C PRO A 113 14.02 3.53 5.71
N PHE A 114 14.61 3.10 4.61
CA PHE A 114 15.84 3.72 4.09
C PHE A 114 15.56 4.91 3.17
N LEU A 115 14.32 5.07 2.73
CA LEU A 115 13.93 6.12 1.79
C LEU A 115 13.24 7.29 2.47
N ILE A 116 12.53 7.05 3.57
CA ILE A 116 11.83 8.11 4.30
C ILE A 116 12.86 9.12 4.84
N PRO A 117 12.68 10.44 4.59
CA PRO A 117 13.60 11.47 5.06
C PRO A 117 13.33 11.77 6.55
N TRP A 118 13.67 10.83 7.43
CA TRP A 118 13.36 10.88 8.86
C TRP A 118 13.80 12.18 9.54
N SER A 119 15.02 12.64 9.24
CA SER A 119 15.55 13.88 9.82
C SER A 119 14.70 15.10 9.46
N GLN A 120 14.18 15.17 8.25
CA GLN A 120 13.39 16.31 7.78
C GLN A 120 11.94 16.27 8.26
N LEU A 121 11.39 15.07 8.47
CA LEU A 121 10.03 14.88 8.96
C LEU A 121 9.90 15.16 10.47
N PHE A 122 10.96 14.91 11.23
CA PHE A 122 10.96 15.04 12.69
C PHE A 122 11.87 16.15 13.22
N GLN A 123 12.50 16.93 12.34
CA GLN A 123 13.07 18.22 12.73
C GLN A 123 11.91 19.17 13.03
N SER A 124 11.59 19.28 14.32
CA SER A 124 10.79 20.38 14.84
C SER A 124 11.50 21.69 14.49
N SER A 125 10.78 22.57 13.79
CA SER A 125 11.10 23.99 13.69
C SER A 125 11.33 24.60 15.06
#